data_AF-A0A9E3G5W0-F1
#
_entry.id   AF-A0A9E3G5W0-F1
#
_cell.length_a   1.000
_cell.length_b   1.000
_cell.length_c   1.000
_cell.angle_alpha   90.00
_cell.angle_beta   90.00
_cell.angle_gamma   90.00
#
_symmetry.space_group_name_H-M   'P 1'
#
loop_
_entity.id
_entity.type
_entity.pdbx_description
1 polymer ?
#
loop_
_entity_poly.entity_id
_entity_poly.type
_entity_poly.pdbx_seq_one_letter_code
_entity_poly.pdbx_strand_id
1 'polypeptide(L)'
;MSCHGIRKVRRAAELLPTFFSVMLVIAAVRAQTPAIPRQDRSSPDQRYEWRVDVHDPVRYELVEAGSGRVLATVRDYFSDQGHALAVRHARGAGVYWNDRSTLVALDEFNFRRAGRLYLFWIQNGKARPIPFDGLITSPAGATEARFCVQHGWESATQLSIRLAAQLSSGEVISKGYLIDVADPIHPKVQAQP
;
A
#
# COMPACT_ATOMS: atom_id res chain seq x y z
N MET A 1 -13.68 -5.09 76.96
CA MET A 1 -14.95 -5.48 76.27
C MET A 1 -14.98 -4.70 74.96
N SER A 2 -14.65 -5.35 73.84
CA SER A 2 -15.56 -5.72 72.72
C SER A 2 -16.26 -4.50 72.10
N CYS A 3 -16.30 -4.23 70.80
CA CYS A 3 -16.01 -4.97 69.56
C CYS A 3 -15.78 -3.93 68.44
N HIS A 4 -14.78 -4.11 67.56
CA HIS A 4 -14.97 -4.50 66.14
C HIS A 4 -15.95 -3.64 65.31
N GLY A 5 -15.40 -2.77 64.46
CA GLY A 5 -16.11 -2.06 63.39
C GLY A 5 -15.27 -1.99 62.12
N ILE A 6 -15.26 -3.07 61.33
CA ILE A 6 -14.73 -3.09 59.95
C ILE A 6 -15.90 -2.87 59.00
N ARG A 7 -15.87 -1.78 58.21
CA ARG A 7 -16.58 -1.72 56.92
C ARG A 7 -15.64 -1.22 55.83
N LYS A 8 -15.19 -2.18 55.02
CA LYS A 8 -14.61 -1.98 53.69
C LYS A 8 -15.66 -1.35 52.78
N VAL A 9 -15.35 -0.20 52.20
CA VAL A 9 -16.00 0.26 50.96
C VAL A 9 -15.02 0.01 49.82
N ARG A 10 -15.44 -0.87 48.90
CA ARG A 10 -14.75 -1.24 47.66
C ARG A 10 -15.22 -0.31 46.53
N ARG A 11 -14.25 0.06 45.68
CA ARG A 11 -14.32 0.31 44.22
C ARG A 11 -15.26 1.42 43.71
N ALA A 12 -14.63 2.42 43.10
CA ALA A 12 -14.87 2.75 41.69
C ALA A 12 -13.55 3.29 41.11
N ALA A 13 -12.78 2.40 40.47
CA ALA A 13 -11.68 2.81 39.62
C ALA A 13 -12.31 3.18 38.28
N GLU A 14 -12.25 4.47 37.94
CA GLU A 14 -12.65 4.99 36.64
C GLU A 14 -11.80 4.33 35.56
N LEU A 15 -12.47 3.50 34.74
CA LEU A 15 -11.95 2.99 33.49
C LEU A 15 -11.96 4.14 32.47
N LEU A 16 -10.87 4.89 32.40
CA LEU A 16 -10.59 5.73 31.25
C LEU A 16 -10.14 4.84 30.07
N PRO A 17 -10.62 5.11 28.84
CA PRO A 17 -10.40 4.25 27.69
C PRO A 17 -8.95 4.26 27.25
N THR A 18 -8.29 3.12 27.40
CA THR A 18 -6.97 2.80 26.86
C THR A 18 -7.03 2.65 25.33
N PHE A 19 -7.26 3.74 24.59
CA PHE A 19 -7.32 3.70 23.12
C PHE A 19 -6.17 4.39 22.39
N PHE A 20 -5.13 4.85 23.10
CA PHE A 20 -4.05 5.64 22.48
C PHE A 20 -2.64 5.00 22.45
N SER A 21 -2.47 3.75 22.90
CA SER A 21 -1.12 3.13 22.99
C SER A 21 -0.75 2.08 21.93
N VAL A 22 -1.58 1.84 20.91
CA VAL A 22 -1.25 0.85 19.84
C VAL A 22 -0.73 1.52 18.55
N MET A 23 -0.75 2.84 18.45
CA MET A 23 -0.23 3.58 17.28
C MET A 23 1.29 3.73 17.24
N LEU A 24 2.03 3.40 18.31
CA LEU A 24 3.46 3.72 18.41
C LEU A 24 4.40 2.50 18.22
N VAL A 25 3.90 1.27 18.27
CA VAL A 25 4.77 0.07 18.15
C VAL A 25 5.01 -0.35 16.70
N ILE A 26 4.12 0.03 15.76
CA ILE A 26 4.34 -0.21 14.32
C ILE A 26 5.43 0.71 13.75
N ALA A 27 5.79 1.80 14.44
CA ALA A 27 6.87 2.70 14.03
C ALA A 27 8.29 2.13 14.24
N ALA A 28 8.43 0.97 14.90
CA ALA A 28 9.73 0.41 15.31
C ALA A 28 10.20 -0.81 14.51
N VAL A 29 9.50 -1.20 13.43
CA VAL A 29 10.13 -2.02 12.39
C VAL A 29 11.07 -1.11 11.62
N ARG A 30 12.32 -1.08 12.08
CA ARG A 30 13.52 -0.43 11.52
C ARG A 30 13.24 0.35 10.24
N ALA A 31 13.49 1.66 10.31
CA ALA A 31 13.73 2.52 9.16
C ALA A 31 14.80 1.91 8.25
N GLN A 32 14.40 0.98 7.39
CA GLN A 32 15.01 0.84 6.09
C GLN A 32 14.79 2.18 5.42
N THR A 33 15.89 2.80 5.00
CA THR A 33 15.90 4.02 4.21
C THR A 33 14.71 3.98 3.25
N PRO A 34 13.74 4.90 3.34
CA PRO A 34 12.61 4.86 2.45
C PRO A 34 13.18 4.85 1.04
N ALA A 35 12.85 3.82 0.25
CA ALA A 35 13.06 3.90 -1.18
C ALA A 35 12.31 5.13 -1.62
N ILE A 36 13.07 6.20 -1.88
CA ILE A 36 12.53 7.52 -2.20
C ILE A 36 11.59 7.25 -3.38
N PRO A 37 10.26 7.41 -3.22
CA PRO A 37 9.36 7.24 -4.34
C PRO A 37 9.90 8.15 -5.44
N ARG A 38 10.04 7.63 -6.67
CA ARG A 38 10.24 8.57 -7.78
C ARG A 38 9.01 9.46 -7.75
N GLN A 39 9.19 10.70 -7.30
CA GLN A 39 8.13 11.70 -7.35
C GLN A 39 7.74 11.99 -8.81
N ASP A 40 8.59 11.58 -9.74
CA ASP A 40 8.28 11.57 -11.15
C ASP A 40 7.26 10.48 -11.48
N ARG A 41 6.05 10.94 -11.78
CA ARG A 41 4.95 10.09 -12.25
C ARG A 41 5.08 9.73 -13.72
N SER A 42 6.03 10.33 -14.42
CA SER A 42 6.29 10.11 -15.83
C SER A 42 7.14 8.87 -16.05
N SER A 43 6.88 8.17 -17.16
CA SER A 43 7.75 7.09 -17.61
C SER A 43 9.14 7.63 -18.00
N PRO A 44 10.20 6.80 -17.94
CA PRO A 44 11.55 7.20 -18.34
C PRO A 44 11.66 7.82 -19.73
N ASP A 45 10.83 7.37 -20.68
CA ASP A 45 10.75 7.90 -22.04
C ASP A 45 9.75 9.07 -22.20
N GLN A 46 9.14 9.52 -21.09
CA GLN A 46 8.13 10.59 -21.01
C GLN A 46 6.88 10.36 -21.87
N ARG A 47 6.64 9.12 -22.34
CA ARG A 47 5.45 8.81 -23.14
C ARG A 47 4.20 8.65 -22.30
N TYR A 48 4.35 8.30 -21.03
CA TYR A 48 3.24 8.03 -20.12
C TYR A 48 3.39 8.79 -18.81
N GLU A 49 2.27 9.06 -18.15
CA GLU A 49 2.23 9.75 -16.87
C GLU A 49 1.08 9.20 -16.02
N TRP A 50 1.29 9.10 -14.71
CA TRP A 50 0.18 8.95 -13.77
C TRP A 50 -0.35 10.30 -13.29
N ARG A 51 -1.64 10.54 -13.53
CA ARG A 51 -2.39 11.70 -13.04
C ARG A 51 -3.29 11.30 -11.89
N VAL A 52 -3.52 12.26 -11.00
CA VAL A 52 -4.52 12.13 -9.94
C VAL A 52 -5.60 13.13 -10.25
N ASP A 53 -6.75 12.65 -10.71
CA ASP A 53 -7.96 13.46 -10.78
C ASP A 53 -8.56 13.57 -9.38
N VAL A 54 -8.68 14.80 -8.89
CA VAL A 54 -9.11 15.10 -7.54
C VAL A 54 -10.60 15.45 -7.45
N HIS A 55 -11.37 15.36 -8.53
CA HIS A 55 -12.83 15.46 -8.43
C HIS A 55 -13.38 14.25 -7.67
N ASP A 56 -14.61 14.32 -7.15
CA ASP A 56 -15.25 13.18 -6.47
C ASP A 56 -15.93 12.27 -7.52
N PRO A 57 -15.55 10.98 -7.65
CA PRO A 57 -14.53 10.25 -6.89
C PRO A 57 -13.10 10.53 -7.36
N VAL A 58 -12.15 10.54 -6.40
CA VAL A 58 -10.72 10.72 -6.69
C VAL A 58 -10.24 9.51 -7.50
N ARG A 59 -9.55 9.76 -8.63
CA ARG A 59 -9.11 8.73 -9.58
C ARG A 59 -7.61 8.83 -9.84
N TYR A 60 -6.98 7.68 -10.03
CA TYR A 60 -5.65 7.62 -10.65
C TYR A 60 -5.82 7.26 -12.12
N GLU A 61 -5.20 8.03 -12.99
CA GLU A 61 -5.27 7.84 -14.43
C GLU A 61 -3.88 7.67 -15.00
N LEU A 62 -3.64 6.54 -15.65
CA LEU A 62 -2.47 6.35 -16.48
C LEU A 62 -2.79 6.94 -17.85
N VAL A 63 -2.04 7.95 -18.27
CA VAL A 63 -2.29 8.68 -19.52
C VAL A 63 -1.08 8.64 -20.44
N GLU A 64 -1.34 8.81 -21.74
CA GLU A 64 -0.32 9.10 -22.74
C GLU A 64 -0.01 10.61 -22.74
N ALA A 65 1.23 10.98 -22.42
CA ALA A 65 1.60 12.36 -22.05
C ALA A 65 1.33 13.38 -23.17
N GLY A 66 1.65 13.03 -24.42
CA GLY A 66 1.52 13.93 -25.57
C GLY A 66 0.07 14.16 -26.04
N SER A 67 -0.80 13.16 -25.88
CA SER A 67 -2.20 13.22 -26.35
C SER A 67 -3.20 13.50 -25.21
N GLY A 68 -2.81 13.25 -23.97
CA GLY A 68 -3.70 13.24 -22.82
C GLY A 68 -4.67 12.05 -22.78
N ARG A 69 -4.54 11.09 -23.69
CA ARG A 69 -5.41 9.91 -23.76
C ARG A 69 -5.25 9.03 -22.51
N VAL A 70 -6.35 8.75 -21.83
CA VAL A 70 -6.38 7.83 -20.68
C VAL A 70 -6.24 6.38 -21.17
N LEU A 71 -5.25 5.67 -20.63
CA LEU A 71 -4.94 4.27 -20.93
C LEU A 71 -5.53 3.32 -19.89
N ALA A 72 -5.54 3.73 -18.63
CA ALA A 72 -6.16 3.02 -17.53
C ALA A 72 -6.63 4.00 -16.46
N THR A 73 -7.71 3.62 -15.76
CA THR A 73 -8.20 4.33 -14.58
C THR A 73 -8.28 3.34 -13.43
N VAL A 74 -7.69 3.71 -12.29
CA VAL A 74 -7.80 2.97 -11.03
C VAL A 74 -8.75 3.74 -10.09
N ARG A 75 -9.67 3.00 -9.49
CA ARG A 75 -10.79 3.43 -8.62
C ARG A 75 -10.68 2.68 -7.27
N ASP A 76 -11.14 3.12 -6.09
CA ASP A 76 -12.00 4.23 -5.63
C ASP A 76 -11.61 4.59 -4.17
N TYR A 77 -11.49 5.87 -3.82
CA TYR A 77 -11.66 6.32 -2.44
C TYR A 77 -12.98 7.09 -2.36
N PHE A 78 -13.98 6.51 -1.71
CA PHE A 78 -15.19 7.26 -1.34
C PHE A 78 -14.84 8.22 -0.20
N SER A 79 -15.35 9.45 -0.32
CA SER A 79 -14.97 10.62 0.48
C SER A 79 -15.55 10.60 1.90
N ASP A 80 -15.96 9.44 2.41
CA ASP A 80 -16.64 9.22 3.69
C ASP A 80 -15.88 9.84 4.87
N GLN A 81 -14.55 9.88 4.78
CA GLN A 81 -13.64 10.44 5.80
C GLN A 81 -13.16 11.88 5.50
N GLY A 82 -13.71 12.52 4.47
CA GLY A 82 -13.37 13.86 4.02
C GLY A 82 -12.52 13.87 2.75
N HIS A 83 -13.05 14.50 1.70
CA HIS A 83 -12.44 14.62 0.37
C HIS A 83 -10.99 15.12 0.38
N ALA A 84 -10.66 16.11 1.23
CA ALA A 84 -9.29 16.65 1.34
C ALA A 84 -8.27 15.60 1.80
N LEU A 85 -8.67 14.68 2.68
CA LEU A 85 -7.82 13.58 3.14
C LEU A 85 -7.56 12.57 2.01
N ALA A 86 -8.62 12.21 1.27
CA ALA A 86 -8.54 11.32 0.12
C ALA A 86 -7.61 11.89 -0.96
N VAL A 87 -7.74 13.18 -1.29
CA VAL A 87 -6.84 13.86 -2.24
C VAL A 87 -5.38 13.84 -1.76
N ARG A 88 -5.13 14.09 -0.47
CA ARG A 88 -3.78 14.02 0.10
C ARG A 88 -3.20 12.63 -0.01
N HIS A 89 -4.00 11.60 0.26
CA HIS A 89 -3.57 10.20 0.17
C HIS A 89 -3.25 9.81 -1.26
N ALA A 90 -4.13 10.17 -2.20
CA ALA A 90 -3.94 9.88 -3.62
C ALA A 90 -2.70 10.58 -4.18
N ARG A 91 -2.44 11.81 -3.75
CA ARG A 91 -1.21 12.50 -4.17
C ARG A 91 0.07 11.84 -3.64
N GLY A 92 -0.01 11.07 -2.56
CA GLY A 92 1.11 10.35 -1.95
C GLY A 92 1.36 8.94 -2.48
N ALA A 93 0.62 8.49 -3.51
CA ALA A 93 0.88 7.18 -4.12
C ALA A 93 2.29 7.12 -4.76
N GLY A 94 2.96 5.99 -4.61
CA GLY A 94 4.24 5.71 -5.25
C GLY A 94 4.02 5.19 -6.67
N VAL A 95 4.79 5.71 -7.63
CA VAL A 95 4.77 5.26 -9.03
C VAL A 95 6.14 4.71 -9.38
N TYR A 96 6.18 3.48 -9.88
CA TYR A 96 7.41 2.75 -10.16
C TYR A 96 7.40 2.26 -11.60
N TRP A 97 8.19 2.91 -12.44
CA TRP A 97 8.40 2.53 -13.84
C TRP A 97 9.59 1.61 -14.00
N ASN A 98 9.49 0.60 -14.86
CA ASN A 98 10.69 -0.09 -15.32
C ASN A 98 11.47 0.80 -16.30
N ASP A 99 12.73 0.45 -16.54
CA ASP A 99 13.65 1.17 -17.44
C ASP A 99 13.12 1.29 -18.88
N ARG A 100 12.31 0.32 -19.32
CA ARG A 100 11.74 0.26 -20.67
C ARG A 100 10.40 1.00 -20.84
N SER A 101 9.84 1.59 -19.78
CA SER A 101 8.51 2.22 -19.82
C SER A 101 7.37 1.29 -20.27
N THR A 102 7.54 -0.03 -20.10
CA THR A 102 6.56 -1.05 -20.49
C THR A 102 5.79 -1.61 -19.30
N LEU A 103 6.29 -1.41 -18.08
CA LEU A 103 5.65 -1.85 -16.85
C LEU A 103 5.62 -0.70 -15.85
N VAL A 104 4.51 -0.62 -15.11
CA VAL A 104 4.36 0.34 -14.02
C VAL A 104 3.62 -0.28 -12.84
N ALA A 105 4.11 0.00 -11.64
CA ALA A 105 3.42 -0.29 -10.41
C ALA A 105 2.94 1.02 -9.74
N LEU A 106 1.69 1.02 -9.30
CA LEU A 106 1.09 2.07 -8.48
C LEU A 106 0.89 1.52 -7.08
N ASP A 107 1.68 2.00 -6.13
CA ASP A 107 1.60 1.66 -4.71
C ASP A 107 0.77 2.74 -4.01
N GLU A 108 -0.53 2.48 -3.82
CA GLU A 108 -1.36 3.39 -3.08
C GLU A 108 -0.87 3.46 -1.64
N PHE A 109 -0.59 4.68 -1.20
CA PHE A 109 -0.47 4.97 0.22
C PHE A 109 0.64 4.18 0.93
N ASN A 110 1.83 4.17 0.30
CA ASN A 110 3.15 3.61 0.66
C ASN A 110 3.48 3.53 2.18
N PHE A 111 2.78 4.20 3.09
CA PHE A 111 3.08 4.15 4.52
C PHE A 111 1.93 4.11 5.54
N ARG A 112 0.63 4.32 5.23
CA ARG A 112 -0.26 4.83 6.30
C ARG A 112 -1.63 4.22 6.60
N ARG A 113 -2.20 3.26 5.85
CA ARG A 113 -3.45 2.48 6.16
C ARG A 113 -4.12 2.03 4.85
N ALA A 114 -4.22 0.73 4.60
CA ALA A 114 -5.06 0.13 3.55
C ALA A 114 -4.81 0.58 2.10
N GLY A 115 -3.56 0.50 1.63
CA GLY A 115 -3.21 0.71 0.22
C GLY A 115 -3.40 -0.55 -0.63
N ARG A 116 -3.70 -0.36 -1.92
CA ARG A 116 -3.65 -1.41 -2.94
C ARG A 116 -2.44 -1.21 -3.85
N LEU A 117 -1.83 -2.32 -4.25
CA LEU A 117 -0.79 -2.34 -5.27
C LEU A 117 -1.42 -2.72 -6.61
N TYR A 118 -1.26 -1.86 -7.60
CA TYR A 118 -1.69 -2.13 -8.97
C TYR A 118 -0.47 -2.28 -9.86
N LEU A 119 -0.52 -3.23 -10.77
CA LEU A 119 0.48 -3.41 -11.80
C LEU A 119 -0.16 -3.31 -13.17
N PHE A 120 0.53 -2.64 -14.09
CA PHE A 120 0.11 -2.52 -15.47
C PHE A 120 1.23 -2.89 -16.41
N TRP A 121 0.85 -3.64 -17.44
CA TRP A 121 1.66 -3.87 -18.62
C TRP A 121 1.16 -3.01 -19.77
N ILE A 122 2.06 -2.23 -20.37
CA ILE A 122 1.76 -1.36 -21.50
C ILE A 122 2.28 -2.01 -22.78
N GLN A 123 1.35 -2.34 -23.68
CA GLN A 123 1.68 -2.91 -24.98
C GLN A 123 0.79 -2.27 -26.05
N ASN A 124 1.40 -1.83 -27.15
CA ASN A 124 0.70 -1.25 -28.30
C ASN A 124 -0.23 -0.08 -27.90
N GLY A 125 0.25 0.78 -27.00
CA GLY A 125 -0.51 1.95 -26.52
C GLY A 125 -1.75 1.61 -25.69
N LYS A 126 -1.83 0.38 -25.15
CA LYS A 126 -2.88 -0.06 -24.23
C LYS A 126 -2.27 -0.51 -22.92
N ALA A 127 -2.84 -0.08 -21.81
CA ALA A 127 -2.50 -0.60 -20.49
C ALA A 127 -3.38 -1.82 -20.17
N ARG A 128 -2.78 -2.88 -19.67
CA ARG A 128 -3.46 -4.09 -19.21
C ARG A 128 -3.12 -4.30 -17.73
N PRO A 129 -4.12 -4.39 -16.84
CA PRO A 129 -3.85 -4.69 -15.45
C PRO A 129 -3.25 -6.10 -15.34
N ILE A 130 -2.22 -6.23 -14.51
CA ILE A 130 -1.71 -7.54 -14.07
C ILE A 130 -2.39 -7.81 -12.72
N PRO A 131 -3.18 -8.89 -12.61
CA PRO A 131 -3.88 -9.20 -11.36
C PRO A 131 -2.84 -9.46 -10.27
N PHE A 132 -2.86 -8.63 -9.23
CA PHE A 132 -2.02 -8.80 -8.06
C PHE A 132 -2.65 -9.71 -7.02
N ASP A 133 -3.98 -9.66 -6.93
CA ASP A 133 -4.77 -10.51 -6.06
C ASP A 133 -4.50 -11.98 -6.38
N GLY A 134 -4.11 -12.74 -5.36
CA GLY A 134 -3.76 -14.16 -5.50
C GLY A 134 -2.29 -14.44 -5.82
N LEU A 135 -1.48 -13.45 -6.22
CA LEU A 135 -0.03 -13.66 -6.39
C LEU A 135 0.67 -13.90 -5.06
N ILE A 136 0.35 -13.07 -4.06
CA ILE A 136 0.83 -13.23 -2.69
C ILE A 136 -0.40 -13.32 -1.79
N THR A 137 -0.58 -14.47 -1.15
CA THR A 137 -1.72 -14.69 -0.26
C THR A 137 -1.45 -14.08 1.11
N SER A 138 -2.43 -13.34 1.64
CA SER A 138 -2.37 -12.87 3.01
C SER A 138 -2.34 -14.07 3.98
N PRO A 139 -1.55 -14.01 5.06
CA PRO A 139 -1.51 -15.08 6.06
C PRO A 139 -2.88 -15.34 6.65
N ALA A 140 -3.17 -16.61 6.96
CA ALA A 140 -4.38 -16.96 7.68
C ALA A 140 -4.43 -16.24 9.03
N GLY A 141 -5.60 -15.67 9.37
CA GLY A 141 -5.79 -14.92 10.61
C GLY A 141 -5.20 -13.51 10.60
N ALA A 142 -4.70 -13.01 9.46
CA ALA A 142 -4.34 -11.60 9.32
C ALA A 142 -5.60 -10.72 9.51
N THR A 143 -5.57 -9.82 10.49
CA THR A 143 -6.56 -8.76 10.66
C THR A 143 -6.24 -7.56 9.78
N GLU A 144 -4.97 -7.43 9.38
CA GLU A 144 -4.50 -6.46 8.41
C GLU A 144 -3.34 -7.06 7.60
N ALA A 145 -3.34 -6.85 6.28
CA ALA A 145 -2.24 -7.20 5.40
C ALA A 145 -2.02 -6.07 4.39
N ARG A 146 -0.75 -5.75 4.12
CA ARG A 146 -0.35 -4.65 3.25
C ARG A 146 0.78 -5.09 2.34
N PHE A 147 0.73 -4.62 1.10
CA PHE A 147 1.79 -4.79 0.12
C PHE A 147 2.39 -3.43 -0.19
N CYS A 148 3.70 -3.31 -0.17
CA CYS A 148 4.41 -2.11 -0.62
C CYS A 148 5.58 -2.47 -1.51
N VAL A 149 5.91 -1.58 -2.44
CA VAL A 149 7.09 -1.69 -3.28
C VAL A 149 8.31 -1.32 -2.46
N GLN A 150 9.26 -2.25 -2.29
CA GLN A 150 10.39 -2.05 -1.39
C GLN A 150 11.54 -1.29 -2.05
N HIS A 151 12.07 -1.78 -3.17
CA HIS A 151 13.20 -1.15 -3.88
C HIS A 151 12.84 -0.68 -5.30
N GLY A 152 11.58 -0.84 -5.71
CA GLY A 152 11.20 -0.68 -7.12
C GLY A 152 11.59 -1.90 -7.94
N TRP A 153 11.90 -1.64 -9.21
CA TRP A 153 12.28 -2.66 -10.17
C TRP A 153 13.74 -3.10 -9.97
N GLU A 154 13.96 -4.38 -9.70
CA GLU A 154 15.30 -5.00 -9.58
C GLU A 154 15.87 -5.36 -10.97
N SER A 155 14.99 -5.51 -11.97
CA SER A 155 15.35 -5.68 -13.38
C SER A 155 14.20 -5.20 -14.29
N ALA A 156 14.35 -5.36 -15.60
CA ALA A 156 13.33 -4.94 -16.58
C ALA A 156 11.94 -5.60 -16.35
N THR A 157 11.88 -6.74 -15.65
CA THR A 157 10.64 -7.49 -15.40
C THR A 157 10.44 -7.88 -13.94
N GLN A 158 11.37 -7.57 -13.04
CA GLN A 158 11.29 -8.02 -11.65
C GLN A 158 11.04 -6.85 -10.69
N LEU A 159 9.99 -6.96 -9.87
CA LEU A 159 9.57 -5.96 -8.90
C LEU A 159 9.74 -6.50 -7.48
N SER A 160 10.41 -5.74 -6.62
CA SER A 160 10.62 -6.08 -5.22
C SER A 160 9.49 -5.55 -4.35
N ILE A 161 8.79 -6.45 -3.66
CA ILE A 161 7.61 -6.16 -2.85
C ILE A 161 7.76 -6.71 -1.44
N ARG A 162 7.19 -6.01 -0.47
CA ARG A 162 7.07 -6.47 0.91
C ARG A 162 5.61 -6.65 1.30
N LEU A 163 5.31 -7.79 1.91
CA LEU A 163 4.11 -8.00 2.71
C LEU A 163 4.40 -7.63 4.16
N ALA A 164 3.60 -6.75 4.74
CA ALA A 164 3.52 -6.54 6.18
C ALA A 164 2.11 -6.89 6.65
N ALA A 165 1.98 -7.76 7.65
CA ALA A 165 0.68 -8.18 8.16
C ALA A 165 0.64 -8.23 9.69
N GLN A 166 -0.51 -7.88 10.25
CA GLN A 166 -0.83 -8.06 11.67
C GLN A 166 -1.82 -9.22 11.80
N LEU A 167 -1.49 -10.20 12.63
CA LEU A 167 -2.34 -11.35 12.92
C LEU A 167 -3.31 -11.02 14.06
N SER A 168 -4.40 -11.79 14.16
CA SER A 168 -5.39 -11.67 15.24
C SER A 168 -4.80 -11.93 16.64
N SER A 169 -3.65 -12.62 16.71
CA SER A 169 -2.87 -12.80 17.95
C SER A 169 -2.15 -11.53 18.42
N GLY A 170 -2.08 -10.49 17.57
CA GLY A 170 -1.26 -9.29 17.75
C GLY A 170 0.15 -9.42 17.18
N GLU A 171 0.57 -10.61 16.71
CA GLU A 171 1.86 -10.82 16.04
C GLU A 171 1.94 -10.01 14.75
N VAL A 172 3.11 -9.42 14.50
CA VAL A 172 3.41 -8.70 13.27
C VAL A 172 4.41 -9.52 12.46
N ILE A 173 4.08 -9.79 11.20
CA ILE A 173 4.98 -10.45 10.26
C ILE A 173 5.36 -9.52 9.11
N SER A 174 6.58 -9.71 8.59
CA SER A 174 7.09 -9.02 7.42
C SER A 174 7.81 -10.01 6.51
N LYS A 175 7.44 -10.08 5.24
CA LYS A 175 8.05 -10.99 4.25
C LYS A 175 8.32 -10.27 2.94
N GLY A 176 9.51 -10.48 2.37
CA GLY A 176 9.89 -9.98 1.05
C GLY A 176 9.51 -10.94 -0.06
N TYR A 177 9.20 -10.39 -1.23
CA TYR A 177 8.87 -11.13 -2.44
C TYR A 177 9.49 -10.45 -3.65
N LEU A 178 9.98 -11.25 -4.58
CA LEU A 178 10.34 -10.82 -5.93
C LEU A 178 9.25 -11.34 -6.88
N ILE A 179 8.61 -10.44 -7.61
CA ILE A 179 7.64 -10.79 -8.64
C ILE A 179 8.25 -10.57 -10.01
N ASP A 180 8.34 -11.65 -10.79
CA ASP A 180 8.77 -11.61 -12.18
C ASP A 180 7.56 -11.62 -13.11
N VAL A 181 7.37 -10.52 -13.83
CA VAL A 181 6.29 -10.30 -14.79
C VAL A 181 6.78 -10.43 -16.24
N ALA A 182 7.85 -11.20 -16.50
CA ALA A 182 8.29 -11.51 -17.86
C ALA A 182 7.19 -12.16 -18.70
N ASP A 183 6.35 -12.99 -18.07
CA ASP A 183 5.01 -13.34 -18.56
C ASP A 183 3.97 -12.60 -17.69
N PRO A 184 3.39 -11.48 -18.16
CA PRO A 184 2.42 -10.72 -17.38
C PRO A 184 1.09 -11.44 -17.19
N ILE A 185 0.82 -12.53 -17.95
CA ILE A 185 -0.36 -13.37 -17.78
C ILE A 185 -0.15 -14.36 -16.63
N HIS A 186 1.08 -14.85 -16.46
CA HIS A 186 1.46 -15.78 -15.40
C HIS A 186 2.69 -15.28 -14.62
N PRO A 187 2.55 -14.21 -13.81
CA PRO A 187 3.65 -13.72 -13.00
C PRO A 187 4.20 -14.80 -12.07
N LYS A 188 5.52 -14.87 -11.94
CA LYS A 188 6.18 -15.78 -11.00
C LYS A 188 6.52 -15.03 -9.72
N VAL A 189 6.34 -15.70 -8.58
CA VAL A 189 6.57 -15.11 -7.26
C VAL A 189 7.62 -15.94 -6.52
N GLN A 190 8.66 -15.28 -6.03
CA GLN A 190 9.71 -15.88 -5.23
C GLN A 190 9.82 -15.19 -3.87
N ALA A 191 9.69 -15.94 -2.78
CA ALA A 191 9.94 -15.41 -1.44
C ALA A 191 11.42 -15.00 -1.30
N GLN A 192 11.65 -13.86 -0.66
CA GLN A 192 12.98 -13.34 -0.33
C GLN A 192 13.29 -13.60 1.15
N PRO A 193 14.56 -13.80 1.51
CA PRO A 193 15.00 -13.97 2.89
C PRO A 193 14.75 -12.72 3.76
#